data_AF-A0A2F0A3Q1-F1
#
_entry.id   AF-A0A2F0A3Q1-F1
#
_cell.length_a   1.000
_cell.length_b   1.000
_cell.length_c   1.000
_cell.angle_alpha   90.00
_cell.angle_beta   90.00
_cell.angle_gamma   90.00
#
_symmetry.space_group_name_H-M   'P 1'
#
loop_
_entity.id
_entity.type
_entity.pdbx_description
1 polymer ?
#
loop_
_entity_poly.entity_id
_entity_poly.type
_entity_poly.pdbx_seq_one_letter_code
_entity_poly.pdbx_strand_id
1 'polypeptide(L)'
;TPEPTPEPTPEPTPEPTPEPTPEPTPEKNENPCQVTEETVEVTEEPLTVETQEEKNSEEITEETKDNTVIEEESTTEDPAKVEDKEEPKVLTPQERNALLTKFANTIKSFNKEINANGADFSAISARYVSAVSAEDKPVKYQKIETAIDRENFPEDLKENMQLIGRVFNLDKEENPVTTFKTIDGFWFVRLIEIVEPKPMNFDEAKDILKEKMIAEKSLDKIKSELEEAKNKLSSSTADGPTIKAAAEKNGYNVSRYSYNLKSPPADSEVDSELLRRAVLGTVATKGDETTKPGTIAGKISETLMDTDGGMIVYIAEKSLKSNPLETEVKREISSRIRKQNIDLRFRSWLIEQRKDISNESRNLYLKLRASRNSA
;
A
#
# COMPACT_ATOMS: atom_id res chain seq x y z
N THR A 1 -48.29 38.68 60.88
CA THR A 1 -47.52 37.49 61.27
C THR A 1 -46.80 37.01 60.03
N PRO A 2 -45.48 37.13 59.93
CA PRO A 2 -44.74 36.75 58.73
C PRO A 2 -44.71 35.23 58.54
N GLU A 3 -44.95 34.77 57.32
CA GLU A 3 -44.85 33.36 56.92
C GLU A 3 -43.39 32.87 56.98
N PRO A 4 -43.14 31.63 57.41
CA PRO A 4 -41.80 31.08 57.50
C PRO A 4 -41.25 30.75 56.10
N THR A 5 -40.01 31.21 55.87
CA THR A 5 -39.18 30.88 54.71
C THR A 5 -38.94 29.36 54.63
N PRO A 6 -39.11 28.71 53.46
CA PRO A 6 -38.87 27.29 53.30
C PRO A 6 -37.39 26.94 53.48
N GLU A 7 -37.11 25.88 54.24
CA GLU A 7 -35.77 25.35 54.48
C GLU A 7 -35.14 24.79 53.19
N PRO A 8 -33.82 24.94 53.02
CA PRO A 8 -33.11 24.44 51.85
C PRO A 8 -33.13 22.91 51.78
N THR A 9 -33.48 22.40 50.60
CA THR A 9 -33.44 20.96 50.28
C THR A 9 -31.99 20.46 50.33
N PRO A 10 -31.70 19.35 51.03
CA PRO A 10 -30.35 18.81 51.12
C PRO A 10 -29.83 18.36 49.75
N GLU A 11 -28.58 18.70 49.44
CA GLU A 11 -27.89 18.30 48.22
C GLU A 11 -27.71 16.77 48.15
N PRO A 12 -27.80 16.17 46.95
CA PRO A 12 -27.64 14.74 46.78
C PRO A 12 -26.20 14.30 47.09
N THR A 13 -26.08 13.28 47.94
CA THR A 13 -24.83 12.60 48.26
C THR A 13 -24.22 12.02 46.98
N PRO A 14 -22.93 12.28 46.69
CA PRO A 14 -22.26 11.74 45.51
C PRO A 14 -22.22 10.20 45.54
N GLU A 15 -22.49 9.58 44.40
CA GLU A 15 -22.42 8.13 44.22
C GLU A 15 -20.98 7.61 44.39
N PRO A 16 -20.81 6.42 44.99
CA PRO A 16 -19.48 5.84 45.21
C PRO A 16 -18.81 5.48 43.89
N THR A 17 -17.56 5.92 43.75
CA THR A 17 -16.66 5.55 42.66
C THR A 17 -16.48 4.03 42.61
N PRO A 18 -16.67 3.37 41.45
CA PRO A 18 -16.47 1.94 41.33
C PRO A 18 -15.00 1.56 41.59
N GLU A 19 -14.80 0.50 42.37
CA GLU A 19 -13.48 -0.06 42.67
C GLU A 19 -12.81 -0.60 41.40
N PRO A 20 -11.47 -0.47 41.27
CA PRO A 20 -10.73 -0.98 40.13
C PRO A 20 -10.83 -2.50 40.05
N THR A 21 -11.11 -2.98 38.84
CA THR A 21 -11.12 -4.41 38.52
C THR A 21 -9.68 -4.95 38.58
N PRO A 22 -9.41 -6.05 39.32
CA PRO A 22 -8.06 -6.61 39.42
C PRO A 22 -7.54 -7.08 38.06
N GLU A 23 -6.26 -6.79 37.78
CA GLU A 23 -5.55 -7.29 36.60
C GLU A 23 -5.49 -8.82 36.57
N PRO A 24 -5.59 -9.45 35.38
CA PRO A 24 -5.52 -10.89 35.25
C PRO A 24 -4.11 -11.42 35.59
N THR A 25 -4.07 -12.34 36.53
CA THR A 25 -2.89 -13.15 36.87
C THR A 25 -2.41 -13.95 35.64
N PRO A 26 -1.12 -13.86 35.24
CA PRO A 26 -0.59 -14.65 34.14
C PRO A 26 -0.66 -16.15 34.43
N GLU A 27 -1.31 -16.91 33.54
CA GLU A 27 -1.29 -18.37 33.57
C GLU A 27 0.12 -18.90 33.30
N LYS A 28 0.58 -19.74 34.22
CA LYS A 28 1.88 -20.40 34.19
C LYS A 28 1.82 -21.53 33.16
N ASN A 29 2.43 -21.32 32.00
CA ASN A 29 2.56 -22.33 30.96
C ASN A 29 3.68 -23.33 31.35
N GLU A 30 3.29 -24.50 31.85
CA GLU A 30 4.19 -25.62 32.07
C GLU A 30 4.33 -26.42 30.77
N ASN A 31 5.47 -26.29 30.10
CA ASN A 31 5.96 -27.33 29.20
C ASN A 31 7.49 -27.42 29.27
N PRO A 32 8.05 -28.60 29.65
CA PRO A 32 9.47 -28.79 29.82
C PRO A 32 10.09 -29.31 28.52
N CYS A 33 10.91 -28.50 27.85
CA CYS A 33 11.88 -29.02 26.89
C CYS A 33 13.24 -28.36 27.13
N GLN A 34 14.15 -29.19 27.62
CA GLN A 34 15.58 -28.96 27.77
C GLN A 34 16.20 -28.54 26.43
N VAL A 35 17.01 -27.48 26.43
CA VAL A 35 18.25 -27.42 25.63
C VAL A 35 19.30 -26.67 26.43
N THR A 36 20.47 -27.30 26.45
CA THR A 36 21.76 -27.05 27.08
C THR A 36 22.30 -25.61 27.02
N GLU A 37 22.91 -25.21 28.13
CA GLU A 37 23.82 -24.08 28.28
C GLU A 37 25.07 -24.24 27.41
N GLU A 38 25.37 -23.23 26.60
CA GLU A 38 26.73 -22.97 26.12
C GLU A 38 26.99 -21.46 26.24
N THR A 39 27.72 -21.12 27.28
CA THR A 39 28.35 -19.82 27.55
C THR A 39 29.36 -19.49 26.45
N VAL A 40 29.17 -18.35 25.77
CA VAL A 40 30.23 -17.69 25.02
C VAL A 40 30.22 -16.19 25.34
N GLU A 41 31.36 -15.74 25.87
CA GLU A 41 31.77 -14.35 26.11
C GLU A 41 31.52 -13.46 24.88
N VAL A 42 30.87 -12.31 25.10
CA VAL A 42 30.81 -11.21 24.13
C VAL A 42 31.77 -10.13 24.60
N THR A 43 32.93 -10.09 23.97
CA THR A 43 33.89 -8.98 24.05
C THR A 43 33.50 -7.94 23.01
N GLU A 44 33.26 -6.71 23.47
CA GLU A 44 33.05 -5.53 22.64
C GLU A 44 34.36 -5.09 21.98
N GLU A 45 34.35 -4.78 20.68
CA GLU A 45 35.23 -3.78 20.04
C GLU A 45 34.71 -3.41 18.62
N PRO A 46 35.09 -2.23 18.07
CA PRO A 46 34.21 -1.37 17.26
C PRO A 46 34.20 -1.61 15.74
N LEU A 47 33.07 -1.22 15.13
CA LEU A 47 32.85 -1.14 13.67
C LEU A 47 33.78 -0.14 12.99
N THR A 48 34.69 -0.65 12.16
CA THR A 48 35.36 0.07 11.07
C THR A 48 34.60 -0.11 9.76
N VAL A 49 34.44 1.01 9.05
CA VAL A 49 33.85 1.13 7.72
C VAL A 49 34.89 0.76 6.67
N GLU A 50 34.67 -0.29 5.89
CA GLU A 50 35.42 -0.55 4.66
C GLU A 50 34.50 -0.70 3.45
N THR A 51 34.78 0.16 2.48
CA THR A 51 34.28 0.23 1.11
C THR A 51 34.67 -1.04 0.34
N GLN A 52 33.72 -1.68 -0.35
CA GLN A 52 34.01 -2.66 -1.39
C GLN A 52 33.54 -2.13 -2.75
N GLU A 53 34.51 -1.87 -3.62
CA GLU A 53 34.33 -1.65 -5.06
C GLU A 53 33.98 -2.98 -5.74
N GLU A 54 32.86 -2.98 -6.47
CA GLU A 54 32.52 -4.02 -7.44
C GLU A 54 33.46 -3.95 -8.65
N LYS A 55 34.16 -5.05 -8.89
CA LYS A 55 34.58 -5.45 -10.23
C LYS A 55 33.83 -6.71 -10.60
N ASN A 56 32.90 -6.61 -11.54
CA ASN A 56 32.66 -7.73 -12.44
C ASN A 56 32.42 -7.22 -13.86
N SER A 57 33.27 -7.70 -14.76
CA SER A 57 33.23 -7.47 -16.20
C SER A 57 32.71 -8.75 -16.82
N GLU A 58 31.59 -8.70 -17.53
CA GLU A 58 31.20 -9.77 -18.45
C GLU A 58 30.32 -9.19 -19.57
N GLU A 59 31.02 -8.86 -20.66
CA GLU A 59 30.73 -9.25 -22.04
C GLU A 59 29.29 -9.73 -22.34
N ILE A 60 28.49 -8.88 -23.00
CA ILE A 60 27.34 -9.31 -23.80
C ILE A 60 27.47 -8.68 -25.18
N THR A 61 27.64 -9.57 -26.15
CA THR A 61 27.77 -9.36 -27.58
C THR A 61 26.46 -8.89 -28.22
N GLU A 62 26.60 -7.94 -29.15
CA GLU A 62 25.56 -7.44 -30.04
C GLU A 62 25.09 -8.51 -31.04
N GLU A 63 23.77 -8.68 -31.17
CA GLU A 63 23.13 -9.02 -32.45
C GLU A 63 21.90 -8.12 -32.61
N THR A 64 22.00 -7.09 -33.45
CA THR A 64 20.82 -6.42 -34.01
C THR A 64 20.94 -6.45 -35.52
N LYS A 65 20.02 -7.19 -36.15
CA LYS A 65 19.91 -7.34 -37.61
C LYS A 65 19.21 -6.14 -38.23
N ASP A 66 19.71 -5.79 -39.41
CA ASP A 66 19.14 -4.94 -40.47
C ASP A 66 17.62 -4.71 -40.44
N ASN A 67 17.20 -3.46 -40.69
CA ASN A 67 16.59 -3.17 -42.00
C ASN A 67 16.34 -1.68 -42.30
N THR A 68 16.86 -1.29 -43.47
CA THR A 68 16.23 -0.52 -44.56
C THR A 68 16.25 1.02 -44.54
N VAL A 69 17.14 1.51 -45.40
CA VAL A 69 17.17 2.80 -46.10
C VAL A 69 15.88 3.06 -46.90
N ILE A 70 15.26 4.22 -46.71
CA ILE A 70 14.56 4.96 -47.78
C ILE A 70 14.86 6.45 -47.59
N GLU A 71 15.67 7.01 -48.47
CA GLU A 71 15.73 8.45 -48.74
C GLU A 71 14.63 8.78 -49.76
N GLU A 72 13.72 9.69 -49.43
CA GLU A 72 13.14 10.58 -50.43
C GLU A 72 13.08 12.00 -49.86
N GLU A 73 13.74 12.88 -50.60
CA GLU A 73 13.89 14.31 -50.43
C GLU A 73 12.60 15.01 -50.89
N SER A 74 12.02 15.86 -50.05
CA SER A 74 10.96 16.79 -50.45
C SER A 74 10.97 17.99 -49.50
N THR A 75 11.72 19.01 -49.92
CA THR A 75 11.81 20.35 -49.36
C THR A 75 10.43 21.01 -49.27
N THR A 76 10.06 21.55 -48.10
CA THR A 76 9.13 22.68 -48.02
C THR A 76 9.48 23.52 -46.79
N GLU A 77 9.65 24.82 -47.01
CA GLU A 77 10.14 25.81 -46.04
C GLU A 77 9.08 26.19 -44.97
N ASP A 78 9.58 26.29 -43.73
CA ASP A 78 9.22 27.13 -42.56
C ASP A 78 7.81 27.75 -42.45
N PRO A 79 7.13 27.55 -41.30
CA PRO A 79 7.04 28.68 -40.35
C PRO A 79 6.93 28.23 -38.89
N ALA A 80 8.04 27.93 -38.23
CA ALA A 80 8.12 27.93 -36.77
C ALA A 80 9.59 28.01 -36.33
N LYS A 81 10.04 29.22 -36.01
CA LYS A 81 11.24 29.43 -35.19
C LYS A 81 11.00 28.83 -33.80
N VAL A 82 11.24 27.53 -33.68
CA VAL A 82 11.33 26.80 -32.42
C VAL A 82 12.71 27.13 -31.85
N GLU A 83 12.74 27.81 -30.71
CA GLU A 83 13.96 27.97 -29.92
C GLU A 83 14.56 26.58 -29.66
N ASP A 84 15.85 26.44 -29.98
CA ASP A 84 16.63 25.24 -29.71
C ASP A 84 16.47 24.84 -28.24
N LYS A 85 15.69 23.78 -27.98
CA LYS A 85 15.76 23.08 -26.70
C LYS A 85 17.13 22.40 -26.66
N GLU A 86 18.03 22.96 -25.86
CA GLU A 86 19.32 22.35 -25.56
C GLU A 86 19.11 20.87 -25.20
N GLU A 87 19.73 19.97 -25.98
CA GLU A 87 19.76 18.55 -25.65
C GLU A 87 20.42 18.38 -24.26
N PRO A 88 19.85 17.55 -23.37
CA PRO A 88 20.39 17.39 -22.03
C PRO A 88 21.82 16.84 -22.11
N LYS A 89 22.80 17.68 -21.78
CA LYS A 89 24.22 17.33 -21.77
C LYS A 89 24.42 16.08 -20.90
N VAL A 90 24.77 14.96 -21.53
CA VAL A 90 25.05 13.71 -20.82
C VAL A 90 26.34 13.89 -20.01
N LEU A 91 26.18 14.11 -18.70
CA LEU A 91 27.30 14.24 -17.76
C LEU A 91 28.09 12.93 -17.69
N THR A 92 29.41 13.04 -17.78
CA THR A 92 30.31 11.91 -17.53
C THR A 92 30.20 11.43 -16.07
N PRO A 93 30.53 10.16 -15.77
CA PRO A 93 30.52 9.66 -14.38
C PRO A 93 31.39 10.48 -13.42
N GLN A 94 32.51 11.02 -13.91
CA GLN A 94 33.41 11.86 -13.11
C GLN A 94 32.78 13.23 -12.79
N GLU A 95 32.16 13.89 -13.78
CA GLU A 95 31.44 15.14 -13.57
C GLU A 95 30.25 14.96 -12.62
N ARG A 96 29.52 13.84 -12.76
CA ARG A 96 28.42 13.48 -11.85
C ARG A 96 28.89 13.33 -10.41
N ASN A 97 29.97 12.58 -10.19
CA ASN A 97 30.53 12.38 -8.85
C ASN A 97 31.07 13.69 -8.25
N ALA A 98 31.70 14.53 -9.06
CA ALA A 98 32.14 15.86 -8.64
C ALA A 98 30.96 16.76 -8.23
N LEU A 99 29.87 16.76 -9.00
CA LEU A 99 28.64 17.49 -8.68
C LEU A 99 27.97 16.97 -7.41
N LEU A 100 27.86 15.65 -7.23
CA LEU A 100 27.31 15.04 -6.02
C LEU A 100 28.14 15.39 -4.78
N THR A 101 29.47 15.37 -4.90
CA THR A 101 30.37 15.74 -3.80
C THR A 101 30.23 17.22 -3.45
N LYS A 102 30.17 18.09 -4.46
CA LYS A 102 29.95 19.53 -4.27
C LYS A 102 28.60 19.78 -3.59
N PHE A 103 27.55 19.09 -4.02
CA PHE A 103 26.21 19.19 -3.44
C PHE A 103 26.18 18.71 -1.98
N ALA A 104 26.76 17.55 -1.70
CA ALA A 104 26.86 17.02 -0.34
C ALA A 104 27.63 17.96 0.61
N ASN A 105 28.73 18.56 0.13
CA ASN A 105 29.48 19.54 0.90
C ASN A 105 28.69 20.84 1.12
N THR A 106 27.90 21.26 0.13
CA THR A 106 27.01 22.43 0.24
C THR A 106 25.95 22.20 1.31
N ILE A 107 25.29 21.03 1.31
CA ILE A 107 24.32 20.64 2.34
C ILE A 107 24.95 20.58 3.72
N LYS A 108 26.14 19.97 3.86
CA LYS A 108 26.85 19.90 5.14
C LYS A 108 27.21 21.28 5.69
N SER A 109 27.71 22.17 4.82
CA SER A 109 28.03 23.55 5.19
C SER A 109 26.78 24.32 5.59
N PHE A 110 25.70 24.21 4.82
CA PHE A 110 24.42 24.83 5.14
C PHE A 110 23.90 24.36 6.51
N ASN A 111 23.86 23.04 6.74
CA ASN A 111 23.40 22.46 8.00
C ASN A 111 24.25 22.92 9.19
N LYS A 112 25.57 23.00 9.01
CA LYS A 112 26.48 23.50 10.04
C LYS A 112 26.20 24.97 10.38
N GLU A 113 25.92 25.80 9.39
CA GLU A 113 25.69 27.23 9.58
C GLU A 113 24.32 27.53 10.20
N ILE A 114 23.25 26.83 9.78
CA ILE A 114 21.91 27.06 10.34
C ILE A 114 21.77 26.59 11.79
N ASN A 115 22.58 25.62 12.21
CA ASN A 115 22.61 25.12 13.59
C ASN A 115 23.58 25.90 14.49
N ALA A 116 24.29 26.89 13.98
CA ALA A 116 25.14 27.73 14.81
C ALA A 116 24.29 28.64 15.72
N ASN A 117 24.71 28.80 16.98
CA ASN A 117 24.00 29.66 17.93
C ASN A 117 23.94 31.11 17.39
N GLY A 118 22.72 31.66 17.33
CA GLY A 118 22.49 33.01 16.82
C GLY A 118 22.53 33.12 15.28
N ALA A 119 22.54 32.00 14.56
CA ALA A 119 22.45 32.00 13.10
C ALA A 119 21.17 32.71 12.62
N ASP A 120 21.31 33.59 11.62
CA ASP A 120 20.18 34.15 10.89
C ASP A 120 19.81 33.22 9.74
N PHE A 121 18.78 32.39 9.95
CA PHE A 121 18.33 31.42 8.95
C PHE A 121 17.91 32.09 7.64
N SER A 122 17.32 33.30 7.71
CA SER A 122 16.89 34.03 6.51
C SER A 122 18.10 34.50 5.72
N ALA A 123 19.08 35.11 6.38
CA ALA A 123 20.31 35.58 5.70
C ALA A 123 21.12 34.41 5.12
N ILE A 124 21.25 33.30 5.86
CA ILE A 124 21.96 32.10 5.38
C ILE A 124 21.21 31.49 4.20
N SER A 125 19.89 31.31 4.30
CA SER A 125 19.08 30.76 3.19
C SER A 125 19.17 31.62 1.93
N ALA A 126 19.04 32.94 2.07
CA ALA A 126 19.15 33.87 0.95
C ALA A 126 20.51 33.75 0.25
N ARG A 127 21.61 33.66 1.01
CA ARG A 127 22.96 33.50 0.45
C ARG A 127 23.10 32.23 -0.38
N TYR A 128 22.58 31.10 0.10
CA TYR A 128 22.65 29.83 -0.64
C TYR A 128 21.72 29.80 -1.84
N VAL A 129 20.53 30.40 -1.75
CA VAL A 129 19.62 30.54 -2.91
C VAL A 129 20.26 31.40 -4.01
N SER A 130 20.92 32.51 -3.64
CA SER A 130 21.59 33.39 -4.60
C SER A 130 22.88 32.81 -5.20
N ALA A 131 23.47 31.78 -4.57
CA ALA A 131 24.69 31.14 -5.05
C ALA A 131 24.44 30.08 -6.14
N VAL A 132 23.18 29.70 -6.38
CA VAL A 132 22.79 28.73 -7.42
C VAL A 132 22.49 29.47 -8.72
N SER A 133 23.12 29.05 -9.82
CA SER A 133 23.01 29.72 -11.14
C SER A 133 21.56 29.74 -11.64
N ALA A 134 21.17 30.81 -12.33
CA ALA A 134 19.77 31.17 -12.61
C ALA A 134 19.03 30.27 -13.63
N GLU A 135 19.73 29.36 -14.30
CA GLU A 135 19.18 28.57 -15.43
C GLU A 135 18.34 27.36 -14.99
N ASP A 136 18.53 26.86 -13.77
CA ASP A 136 17.61 25.95 -13.09
C ASP A 136 17.57 26.36 -11.62
N LYS A 137 16.39 26.55 -11.03
CA LYS A 137 16.22 27.01 -9.62
C LYS A 137 15.90 25.84 -8.68
N PRO A 138 16.85 24.93 -8.35
CA PRO A 138 16.60 23.76 -7.52
C PRO A 138 16.47 24.09 -6.02
N VAL A 139 16.59 25.36 -5.62
CA VAL A 139 16.50 25.78 -4.21
C VAL A 139 15.44 26.88 -4.06
N LYS A 140 14.39 26.58 -3.30
CA LYS A 140 13.31 27.52 -2.94
C LYS A 140 13.46 27.90 -1.46
N TYR A 141 13.42 29.20 -1.17
CA TYR A 141 13.25 29.70 0.19
C TYR A 141 11.83 30.24 0.35
N GLN A 142 11.15 29.82 1.40
CA GLN A 142 9.80 30.29 1.74
C GLN A 142 9.75 30.60 3.23
N LYS A 143 9.36 31.83 3.55
CA LYS A 143 9.04 32.26 4.91
C LYS A 143 7.54 32.26 5.06
N ILE A 144 7.02 31.53 6.05
CA ILE A 144 5.60 31.51 6.37
C ILE A 144 5.43 32.25 7.69
N GLU A 145 4.82 33.44 7.63
CA GLU A 145 4.61 34.30 8.80
C GLU A 145 3.29 34.01 9.51
N THR A 146 2.33 33.40 8.81
CA THR A 146 1.04 32.99 9.38
C THR A 146 1.19 31.67 10.12
N ALA A 147 0.61 31.57 11.32
CA ALA A 147 0.52 30.31 12.03
C ALA A 147 -0.21 29.27 11.18
N ILE A 148 0.32 28.05 11.16
CA ILE A 148 -0.17 26.94 10.35
C ILE A 148 -0.69 25.87 11.30
N ASP A 149 -1.92 25.43 11.10
CA ASP A 149 -2.46 24.25 11.77
C ASP A 149 -2.23 22.99 10.91
N ARG A 150 -2.47 21.82 11.50
CA ARG A 150 -2.21 20.54 10.83
C ARG A 150 -3.17 20.28 9.64
N GLU A 151 -4.32 20.95 9.62
CA GLU A 151 -5.39 20.75 8.64
C GLU A 151 -5.28 21.75 7.46
N ASN A 152 -4.61 22.88 7.69
CA ASN A 152 -4.46 24.02 6.80
C ASN A 152 -2.99 24.30 6.47
N PHE A 153 -2.21 23.22 6.23
CA PHE A 153 -0.85 23.33 5.71
C PHE A 153 -0.84 23.95 4.31
N PRO A 154 0.20 24.69 3.86
CA PRO A 154 0.23 25.24 2.51
C PRO A 154 0.05 24.16 1.44
N GLU A 155 -0.76 24.42 0.42
CA GLU A 155 -1.17 23.43 -0.61
C GLU A 155 0.04 22.80 -1.31
N ASP A 156 1.05 23.60 -1.64
CA ASP A 156 2.36 23.17 -2.17
C ASP A 156 3.10 22.13 -1.30
N LEU A 157 2.73 22.01 -0.03
CA LEU A 157 3.42 21.18 0.97
C LEU A 157 2.50 20.12 1.61
N LYS A 158 1.18 20.16 1.34
CA LYS A 158 0.19 19.23 1.93
C LYS A 158 0.44 17.78 1.55
N GLU A 159 0.96 17.54 0.34
CA GLU A 159 1.21 16.18 -0.17
C GLU A 159 2.38 15.48 0.55
N ASN A 160 3.27 16.24 1.20
CA ASN A 160 4.43 15.70 1.88
C ASN A 160 4.13 15.39 3.36
N MET A 161 3.51 14.23 3.60
CA MET A 161 3.15 13.80 4.97
C MET A 161 4.35 13.69 5.92
N GLN A 162 5.55 13.39 5.40
CA GLN A 162 6.77 13.33 6.20
C GLN A 162 7.18 14.72 6.70
N LEU A 163 7.05 15.76 5.86
CA LEU A 163 7.28 17.15 6.24
C LEU A 163 6.31 17.57 7.36
N ILE A 164 5.01 17.32 7.19
CA ILE A 164 4.00 17.69 8.21
C ILE A 164 4.37 17.07 9.56
N GLY A 165 4.62 15.76 9.61
CA GLY A 165 4.96 15.09 10.86
C GLY A 165 6.24 15.63 11.52
N ARG A 166 7.24 16.04 10.74
CA ARG A 166 8.50 16.59 11.27
C ARG A 166 8.36 18.03 11.75
N VAL A 167 7.58 18.86 11.05
CA VAL A 167 7.36 20.26 11.41
C VAL A 167 6.63 20.39 12.74
N PHE A 168 5.59 19.58 12.96
CA PHE A 168 4.82 19.61 14.21
C PHE A 168 5.53 18.92 15.39
N ASN A 169 6.69 18.30 15.18
CA ASN A 169 7.55 17.78 16.23
C ASN A 169 8.70 18.73 16.60
N LEU A 170 8.79 19.91 15.96
CA LEU A 170 9.79 20.91 16.31
C LEU A 170 9.44 21.56 17.65
N ASP A 171 10.47 21.78 18.46
CA ASP A 171 10.37 22.45 19.75
C ASP A 171 11.29 23.67 19.76
N LYS A 172 10.83 24.80 20.32
CA LYS A 172 11.59 26.06 20.29
C LYS A 172 12.85 26.00 21.14
N GLU A 173 12.86 25.18 22.19
CA GLU A 173 13.94 25.09 23.18
C GLU A 173 14.93 23.96 22.84
N GLU A 174 14.42 22.77 22.49
CA GLU A 174 15.29 21.62 22.23
C GLU A 174 15.74 21.51 20.77
N ASN A 175 14.83 21.71 19.81
CA ASN A 175 15.07 21.40 18.40
C ASN A 175 14.38 22.42 17.47
N PRO A 176 14.87 23.68 17.41
CA PRO A 176 14.24 24.73 16.61
C PRO A 176 14.47 24.56 15.10
N VAL A 177 15.37 23.65 14.69
CA VAL A 177 15.71 23.38 13.30
C VAL A 177 15.67 21.88 13.04
N THR A 178 15.08 21.46 11.94
CA THR A 178 15.12 20.08 11.46
C THR A 178 15.58 20.00 10.00
N THR A 179 16.28 18.92 9.68
CA THR A 179 16.77 18.64 8.34
C THR A 179 16.43 17.21 7.97
N PHE A 180 15.86 17.00 6.79
CA PHE A 180 15.53 15.66 6.32
C PHE A 180 15.46 15.60 4.80
N LYS A 181 15.48 14.37 4.27
CA LYS A 181 15.44 14.07 2.84
C LYS A 181 14.11 13.42 2.48
N THR A 182 13.54 13.85 1.38
CA THR A 182 12.30 13.33 0.77
C THR A 182 12.57 12.93 -0.68
N ILE A 183 11.55 12.44 -1.38
CA ILE A 183 11.63 12.16 -2.83
C ILE A 183 11.88 13.46 -3.60
N ASP A 184 11.30 14.58 -3.14
CA ASP A 184 11.38 15.89 -3.79
C ASP A 184 12.70 16.64 -3.51
N GLY A 185 13.50 16.14 -2.56
CA GLY A 185 14.79 16.72 -2.22
C GLY A 185 15.05 16.89 -0.73
N PHE A 186 15.94 17.83 -0.40
CA PHE A 186 16.37 18.13 0.96
C PHE A 186 15.61 19.31 1.53
N TRP A 187 15.07 19.13 2.73
CA TRP A 187 14.32 20.14 3.45
C TRP A 187 15.09 20.60 4.68
N PHE A 188 15.07 21.91 4.89
CA PHE A 188 15.61 22.57 6.07
C PHE A 188 14.50 23.45 6.61
N VAL A 189 14.01 23.15 7.80
CA VAL A 189 12.89 23.87 8.40
C VAL A 189 13.33 24.42 9.74
N ARG A 190 13.04 25.70 9.97
CA ARG A 190 13.24 26.38 11.24
C ARG A 190 11.90 26.83 11.80
N LEU A 191 11.64 26.47 13.05
CA LEU A 191 10.52 26.97 13.81
C LEU A 191 10.74 28.44 14.17
N ILE A 192 9.81 29.30 13.75
CA ILE A 192 9.85 30.74 14.04
C ILE A 192 9.18 31.00 15.39
N GLU A 193 7.95 30.52 15.55
CA GLU A 193 7.10 30.75 16.70
C GLU A 193 6.07 29.63 16.85
N ILE A 194 5.71 29.31 18.09
CA ILE A 194 4.57 28.45 18.41
C ILE A 194 3.48 29.38 18.92
N VAL A 195 2.35 29.42 18.22
CA VAL A 195 1.18 30.19 18.63
C VAL A 195 0.22 29.24 19.34
N GLU A 196 -0.15 29.55 20.58
CA GLU A 196 -1.11 28.74 21.32
C GLU A 196 -2.48 28.75 20.63
N PRO A 197 -3.19 27.61 20.62
CA PRO A 197 -4.51 27.54 19.98
C PRO A 197 -5.46 28.50 20.67
N LYS A 198 -5.91 29.51 19.93
CA LYS A 198 -6.95 30.43 20.42
C LYS A 198 -8.26 29.64 20.51
N PRO A 199 -8.96 29.62 21.67
CA PRO A 199 -10.25 28.97 21.78
C PRO A 199 -11.22 29.62 20.79
N MET A 200 -11.87 28.77 19.99
CA MET A 200 -12.89 29.20 19.03
C MET A 200 -14.04 29.88 19.79
N ASN A 201 -14.61 30.94 19.21
CA ASN A 201 -15.77 31.59 19.81
C ASN A 201 -16.98 30.63 19.75
N PHE A 202 -17.88 30.72 20.73
CA PHE A 202 -19.09 29.89 20.79
C PHE A 202 -19.92 29.98 19.51
N ASP A 203 -20.02 31.17 18.92
CA ASP A 203 -20.79 31.38 17.68
C ASP A 203 -20.16 30.64 16.48
N GLU A 204 -18.83 30.67 16.34
CA GLU A 204 -18.09 29.94 15.29
C GLU A 204 -18.18 28.43 15.49
N ALA A 205 -18.01 27.97 16.74
CA ALA A 205 -18.12 26.56 17.08
C ALA A 205 -19.54 26.02 16.85
N LYS A 206 -20.56 26.83 17.13
CA LYS A 206 -21.96 26.45 16.93
C LYS A 206 -22.30 26.25 15.46
N ASP A 207 -21.79 27.09 14.56
CA ASP A 207 -22.04 26.95 13.13
C ASP A 207 -21.37 25.68 12.57
N ILE A 208 -20.12 25.40 12.96
CA ILE A 208 -19.42 24.15 12.59
C ILE A 208 -20.15 22.92 13.15
N LEU A 209 -20.58 22.96 14.41
CA LEU A 209 -21.34 21.85 15.01
C LEU A 209 -22.69 21.64 14.33
N LYS A 210 -23.35 22.72 13.92
CA LYS A 210 -24.62 22.64 13.20
C LYS A 210 -24.42 21.99 11.83
N GLU A 211 -23.38 22.37 11.10
CA GLU A 211 -23.04 21.77 9.81
C GLU A 211 -22.71 20.28 9.97
N LYS A 212 -21.87 19.94 10.95
CA LYS A 212 -21.53 18.54 11.27
C LYS A 212 -22.77 17.72 11.66
N MET A 213 -23.67 18.26 12.46
CA MET A 213 -24.93 17.60 12.81
C MET A 213 -25.87 17.44 11.60
N ILE A 214 -25.88 18.38 10.66
CA ILE A 214 -26.67 18.26 9.43
C ILE A 214 -26.10 17.13 8.57
N ALA A 215 -24.77 17.08 8.41
CA ALA A 215 -24.09 16.01 7.69
C ALA A 215 -24.39 14.63 8.33
N GLU A 216 -24.24 14.50 9.64
CA GLU A 216 -24.51 13.26 10.37
C GLU A 216 -25.96 12.79 10.23
N LYS A 217 -26.93 13.70 10.42
CA LYS A 217 -28.35 13.39 10.20
C LYS A 217 -28.66 12.99 8.76
N SER A 218 -27.97 13.57 7.79
CA SER A 218 -28.14 13.21 6.38
C SER A 218 -27.62 11.79 6.11
N LEU A 219 -26.48 11.41 6.68
CA LEU A 219 -25.91 10.05 6.56
C LEU A 219 -26.80 9.01 7.25
N ASP A 220 -27.33 9.31 8.43
CA ASP A 220 -28.27 8.43 9.13
C ASP A 220 -29.54 8.19 8.31
N LYS A 221 -30.05 9.24 7.65
CA LYS A 221 -31.19 9.12 6.76
C LYS A 221 -30.87 8.25 5.54
N ILE A 222 -29.72 8.47 4.90
CA ILE A 222 -29.26 7.65 3.76
C ILE A 222 -29.15 6.19 4.17
N LYS A 223 -28.55 5.90 5.33
CA LYS A 223 -28.42 4.54 5.86
C LYS A 223 -29.79 3.87 6.09
N SER A 224 -30.74 4.60 6.66
CA SER A 224 -32.11 4.11 6.86
C SER A 224 -32.81 3.80 5.54
N GLU A 225 -32.70 4.68 4.55
CA GLU A 225 -33.30 4.49 3.22
C GLU A 225 -32.65 3.30 2.48
N LEU A 226 -31.32 3.12 2.60
CA LEU A 226 -30.60 1.98 2.03
C LEU A 226 -31.01 0.65 2.67
N GLU A 227 -31.15 0.58 3.99
CA GLU A 227 -31.64 -0.64 4.66
C GLU A 227 -33.10 -0.95 4.27
N GLU A 228 -33.95 0.07 4.15
CA GLU A 228 -35.32 -0.11 3.66
C GLU A 228 -35.33 -0.63 2.21
N ALA A 229 -34.50 -0.07 1.33
CA ALA A 229 -34.32 -0.52 -0.05
C ALA A 229 -33.83 -1.96 -0.10
N LYS A 230 -32.81 -2.31 0.69
CA LYS A 230 -32.28 -3.67 0.80
C LYS A 230 -33.35 -4.67 1.25
N ASN A 231 -34.17 -4.32 2.25
CA ASN A 231 -35.25 -5.19 2.73
C ASN A 231 -36.35 -5.40 1.66
N LYS A 232 -36.74 -4.33 0.96
CA LYS A 232 -37.71 -4.40 -0.16
C LYS A 232 -37.17 -5.22 -1.34
N LEU A 233 -35.89 -5.05 -1.68
CA LEU A 233 -35.25 -5.78 -2.78
C LEU A 233 -35.05 -7.25 -2.43
N SER A 234 -34.56 -7.56 -1.23
CA SER A 234 -34.34 -8.93 -0.77
C SER A 234 -35.63 -9.75 -0.76
N SER A 235 -36.73 -9.15 -0.30
CA SER A 235 -38.06 -9.79 -0.31
C SER A 235 -38.62 -9.95 -1.73
N SER A 236 -38.39 -8.98 -2.63
CA SER A 236 -38.89 -9.02 -4.01
C SER A 236 -38.13 -10.02 -4.90
N THR A 237 -36.87 -10.34 -4.57
CA THR A 237 -36.06 -11.31 -5.33
C THR A 237 -36.20 -12.76 -4.90
N ALA A 238 -36.93 -13.04 -3.81
CA ALA A 238 -37.17 -14.40 -3.34
C ALA A 238 -38.04 -15.22 -4.33
N ASP A 239 -38.87 -14.55 -5.14
CA ASP A 239 -39.91 -15.17 -5.98
C ASP A 239 -39.76 -14.94 -7.51
N GLY A 240 -38.55 -14.61 -8.00
CA GLY A 240 -38.19 -14.83 -9.42
C GLY A 240 -38.01 -13.65 -10.40
N PRO A 241 -38.33 -12.37 -10.17
CA PRO A 241 -37.90 -11.31 -11.09
C PRO A 241 -36.42 -10.98 -10.92
N THR A 242 -35.75 -10.58 -12.01
CA THR A 242 -34.37 -10.08 -11.95
C THR A 242 -34.29 -8.85 -11.03
N ILE A 243 -33.19 -8.69 -10.28
CA ILE A 243 -32.98 -7.56 -9.34
C ILE A 243 -33.30 -6.19 -9.96
N LYS A 244 -33.03 -6.04 -11.27
CA LYS A 244 -33.30 -4.83 -12.04
C LYS A 244 -34.79 -4.49 -12.08
N ALA A 245 -35.64 -5.47 -12.38
CA ALA A 245 -37.10 -5.27 -12.42
C ALA A 245 -37.67 -4.97 -11.03
N ALA A 246 -37.15 -5.61 -9.99
CA ALA A 246 -37.54 -5.33 -8.60
C ALA A 246 -37.15 -3.90 -8.18
N ALA A 247 -35.97 -3.45 -8.58
CA ALA A 247 -35.48 -2.10 -8.29
C ALA A 247 -36.26 -1.02 -9.04
N GLU A 248 -36.49 -1.20 -10.35
CA GLU A 248 -37.27 -0.26 -11.16
C GLU A 248 -38.71 -0.12 -10.63
N LYS A 249 -39.33 -1.22 -10.19
CA LYS A 249 -40.67 -1.19 -9.56
C LYS A 249 -40.70 -0.36 -8.27
N ASN A 250 -39.59 -0.32 -7.53
CA ASN A 250 -39.46 0.47 -6.31
C ASN A 250 -38.88 1.88 -6.58
N GLY A 251 -38.71 2.27 -7.85
CA GLY A 251 -38.20 3.59 -8.23
C GLY A 251 -36.68 3.77 -8.07
N TYR A 252 -35.92 2.68 -7.93
CA TYR A 252 -34.47 2.74 -7.81
C TYR A 252 -33.78 2.62 -9.17
N ASN A 253 -32.70 3.38 -9.36
CA ASN A 253 -31.83 3.25 -10.53
C ASN A 253 -30.80 2.13 -10.30
N VAL A 254 -30.58 1.27 -11.30
CA VAL A 254 -29.62 0.16 -11.22
C VAL A 254 -28.62 0.24 -12.35
N SER A 255 -27.36 0.50 -11.98
CA SER A 255 -26.22 0.41 -12.88
C SER A 255 -25.59 -0.98 -12.79
N ARG A 256 -25.29 -1.59 -13.94
CA ARG A 256 -24.65 -2.90 -14.01
C ARG A 256 -23.20 -2.76 -14.43
N TYR A 257 -22.30 -3.26 -13.58
CA TYR A 257 -20.87 -3.28 -13.84
C TYR A 257 -20.38 -4.71 -14.07
N SER A 258 -19.44 -4.86 -15.01
CA SER A 258 -18.69 -6.09 -15.23
C SER A 258 -17.22 -5.73 -15.23
N TYR A 259 -16.51 -6.09 -14.17
CA TYR A 259 -15.14 -5.65 -13.95
C TYR A 259 -14.28 -6.78 -13.37
N ASN A 260 -12.97 -6.57 -13.35
CA ASN A 260 -12.02 -7.44 -12.69
C ASN A 260 -11.36 -6.66 -11.53
N LEU A 261 -10.95 -7.34 -10.45
CA LEU A 261 -10.37 -6.66 -9.28
C LEU A 261 -9.11 -5.82 -9.56
N LYS A 262 -8.43 -6.05 -10.69
CA LYS A 262 -7.26 -5.26 -11.13
C LYS A 262 -7.65 -4.03 -11.94
N SER A 263 -8.91 -3.92 -12.36
CA SER A 263 -9.44 -2.83 -13.18
C SER A 263 -10.88 -2.57 -12.74
N PRO A 264 -11.08 -2.00 -11.54
CA PRO A 264 -12.40 -1.60 -11.06
C PRO A 264 -12.99 -0.49 -11.94
N PRO A 265 -14.31 -0.25 -11.86
CA PRO A 265 -14.93 0.96 -12.42
C PRO A 265 -14.27 2.22 -11.85
N ALA A 266 -14.36 3.33 -12.57
CA ALA A 266 -13.81 4.61 -12.10
C ALA A 266 -14.59 5.11 -10.88
N ASP A 267 -13.88 5.72 -9.92
CA ASP A 267 -14.46 6.28 -8.68
C ASP A 267 -15.52 7.36 -8.96
N SER A 268 -15.48 8.00 -10.13
CA SER A 268 -16.50 8.95 -10.58
C SER A 268 -17.87 8.32 -10.81
N GLU A 269 -17.95 7.00 -11.04
CA GLU A 269 -19.20 6.28 -11.31
C GLU A 269 -19.68 5.50 -10.08
N VAL A 270 -18.75 4.82 -9.40
CA VAL A 270 -19.00 4.03 -8.19
C VAL A 270 -17.77 4.08 -7.34
N ASP A 271 -17.98 4.29 -6.04
CA ASP A 271 -16.95 4.15 -5.03
C ASP A 271 -16.29 2.76 -5.09
N SER A 272 -15.05 2.71 -5.58
CA SER A 272 -14.34 1.46 -5.80
C SER A 272 -13.96 0.76 -4.49
N GLU A 273 -13.78 1.50 -3.38
CA GLU A 273 -13.48 0.95 -2.06
C GLU A 273 -14.71 0.28 -1.45
N LEU A 274 -15.87 0.94 -1.46
CA LEU A 274 -17.12 0.31 -1.03
C LEU A 274 -17.47 -0.90 -1.91
N LEU A 275 -17.29 -0.79 -3.22
CA LEU A 275 -17.50 -1.91 -4.14
C LEU A 275 -16.56 -3.09 -3.84
N ARG A 276 -15.27 -2.81 -3.58
CA ARG A 276 -14.29 -3.83 -3.19
C ARG A 276 -14.66 -4.48 -1.87
N ARG A 277 -15.09 -3.69 -0.88
CA ARG A 277 -15.59 -4.17 0.41
C ARG A 277 -16.80 -5.08 0.24
N ALA A 278 -17.73 -4.73 -0.65
CA ALA A 278 -18.88 -5.58 -0.96
C ALA A 278 -18.47 -6.95 -1.51
N VAL A 279 -17.45 -6.98 -2.39
CA VAL A 279 -17.04 -8.17 -3.13
C VAL A 279 -16.08 -9.05 -2.34
N LEU A 280 -15.06 -8.47 -1.70
CA LEU A 280 -14.01 -9.20 -0.99
C LEU A 280 -14.29 -9.33 0.51
N GLY A 281 -15.11 -8.45 1.07
CA GLY A 281 -15.29 -8.32 2.51
C GLY A 281 -14.28 -7.39 3.15
N THR A 282 -14.28 -7.34 4.47
CA THR A 282 -13.30 -6.57 5.26
C THR A 282 -12.35 -7.50 5.98
N VAL A 283 -11.06 -7.19 5.92
CA VAL A 283 -10.06 -7.82 6.79
C VAL A 283 -9.85 -6.88 7.96
N ALA A 284 -10.09 -7.36 9.17
CA ALA A 284 -9.85 -6.58 10.38
C ALA A 284 -8.37 -6.19 10.46
N THR A 285 -8.08 -4.88 10.47
CA THR A 285 -6.71 -4.36 10.65
C THR A 285 -6.44 -3.92 12.08
N LYS A 286 -7.47 -3.81 12.93
CA LYS A 286 -7.41 -3.45 14.35
C LYS A 286 -8.43 -4.26 15.17
N GLY A 287 -8.21 -4.36 16.48
CA GLY A 287 -8.88 -5.28 17.42
C GLY A 287 -10.41 -5.16 17.57
N ASP A 288 -11.03 -4.10 17.07
CA ASP A 288 -12.49 -3.88 17.18
C ASP A 288 -13.28 -4.26 15.92
N GLU A 289 -12.62 -4.56 14.79
CA GLU A 289 -13.32 -4.96 13.57
C GLU A 289 -13.38 -6.49 13.45
N THR A 290 -14.55 -7.02 13.12
CA THR A 290 -14.69 -8.44 12.76
C THR A 290 -14.43 -8.60 11.26
N THR A 291 -13.59 -9.57 10.90
CA THR A 291 -13.39 -9.95 9.50
C THR A 291 -14.72 -10.43 8.94
N LYS A 292 -15.30 -9.69 8.00
CA LYS A 292 -16.56 -10.03 7.36
C LYS A 292 -16.28 -10.60 5.97
N PRO A 293 -16.86 -11.77 5.63
CA PRO A 293 -16.72 -12.29 4.27
C PRO A 293 -17.43 -11.37 3.28
N GLY A 294 -16.90 -11.30 2.06
CA GLY A 294 -17.57 -10.62 0.96
C GLY A 294 -18.92 -11.24 0.62
N THR A 295 -19.78 -10.44 -0.01
CA THR A 295 -21.14 -10.85 -0.39
C THR A 295 -21.10 -12.04 -1.36
N ILE A 296 -22.01 -12.99 -1.20
CA ILE A 296 -22.06 -14.18 -2.07
C ILE A 296 -22.82 -13.84 -3.36
N ALA A 297 -22.51 -14.50 -4.47
CA ALA A 297 -23.28 -14.36 -5.70
C ALA A 297 -24.76 -14.72 -5.48
N GLY A 298 -25.66 -13.99 -6.12
CA GLY A 298 -27.11 -14.06 -5.93
C GLY A 298 -27.64 -13.33 -4.69
N LYS A 299 -26.79 -12.65 -3.90
CA LYS A 299 -27.21 -11.90 -2.70
C LYS A 299 -26.91 -10.40 -2.82
N ILE A 300 -27.69 -9.63 -2.06
CA ILE A 300 -27.46 -8.20 -1.81
C ILE A 300 -26.49 -8.08 -0.63
N SER A 301 -25.56 -7.13 -0.72
CA SER A 301 -24.58 -6.84 0.33
C SER A 301 -25.24 -6.26 1.59
N GLU A 302 -24.44 -6.13 2.65
CA GLU A 302 -24.76 -5.21 3.74
C GLU A 302 -24.80 -3.77 3.22
N THR A 303 -25.40 -2.86 3.99
CA THR A 303 -25.35 -1.42 3.69
C THR A 303 -23.95 -0.92 3.95
N LEU A 304 -23.33 -0.39 2.90
CA LEU A 304 -21.96 0.12 2.94
C LEU A 304 -22.04 1.64 2.97
N MET A 305 -21.35 2.25 3.93
CA MET A 305 -21.35 3.69 4.15
C MET A 305 -19.91 4.19 4.15
N ASP A 306 -19.74 5.41 3.66
CA ASP A 306 -18.54 6.23 3.81
C ASP A 306 -18.93 7.64 4.30
N THR A 307 -17.96 8.54 4.40
CA THR A 307 -18.11 9.94 4.80
C THR A 307 -19.06 10.73 3.91
N ASP A 308 -19.13 10.41 2.62
CA ASP A 308 -19.91 11.16 1.62
C ASP A 308 -21.24 10.49 1.23
N GLY A 309 -21.49 9.24 1.66
CA GLY A 309 -22.71 8.53 1.28
C GLY A 309 -22.68 7.03 1.55
N GLY A 310 -23.46 6.28 0.78
CA GLY A 310 -23.52 4.83 0.91
C GLY A 310 -24.17 4.13 -0.27
N MET A 311 -23.95 2.82 -0.35
CA MET A 311 -24.50 1.98 -1.42
C MET A 311 -24.82 0.56 -0.93
N ILE A 312 -25.67 -0.12 -1.70
CA ILE A 312 -25.90 -1.57 -1.61
C ILE A 312 -25.57 -2.21 -2.96
N VAL A 313 -24.92 -3.37 -2.94
CA VAL A 313 -24.45 -4.06 -4.14
C VAL A 313 -25.11 -5.43 -4.25
N TYR A 314 -25.73 -5.71 -5.38
CA TYR A 314 -26.16 -7.06 -5.72
C TYR A 314 -25.09 -7.75 -6.57
N ILE A 315 -24.58 -8.88 -6.11
CA ILE A 315 -23.57 -9.64 -6.85
C ILE A 315 -24.29 -10.67 -7.72
N ALA A 316 -24.38 -10.40 -9.02
CA ALA A 316 -25.02 -11.34 -9.96
C ALA A 316 -24.20 -12.64 -10.12
N GLU A 317 -22.90 -12.52 -10.32
CA GLU A 317 -22.01 -13.66 -10.57
C GLU A 317 -20.59 -13.35 -10.05
N LYS A 318 -19.89 -14.38 -9.57
CA LYS A 318 -18.46 -14.36 -9.28
C LYS A 318 -17.79 -15.47 -10.07
N SER A 319 -17.06 -15.09 -11.12
CA SER A 319 -16.29 -16.04 -11.92
C SER A 319 -14.79 -15.79 -11.71
N LEU A 320 -14.03 -16.84 -11.42
CA LEU A 320 -12.58 -16.81 -11.59
C LEU A 320 -12.31 -16.98 -13.09
N LYS A 321 -11.80 -15.94 -13.76
CA LYS A 321 -11.28 -16.12 -15.12
C LYS A 321 -10.15 -17.14 -15.04
N SER A 322 -10.30 -18.24 -15.78
CA SER A 322 -9.25 -19.26 -15.91
C SER A 322 -7.96 -18.57 -16.30
N ASN A 323 -6.92 -18.69 -15.48
CA ASN A 323 -5.62 -18.13 -15.80
C ASN A 323 -5.05 -18.92 -16.99
N PRO A 324 -4.77 -18.29 -18.15
CA PRO A 324 -4.22 -19.00 -19.31
C PRO A 324 -2.88 -19.69 -18.96
N LEU A 325 -2.10 -19.11 -18.04
CA LEU A 325 -0.88 -19.73 -17.53
C LEU A 325 -1.16 -21.00 -16.72
N GLU A 326 -2.25 -21.04 -15.95
CA GLU A 326 -2.63 -22.24 -15.20
C GLU A 326 -3.02 -23.38 -16.14
N THR A 327 -3.70 -23.08 -17.25
CA THR A 327 -4.02 -24.10 -18.27
C THR A 327 -2.78 -24.66 -18.96
N GLU A 328 -1.79 -23.80 -19.24
CA GLU A 328 -0.51 -24.23 -19.83
C GLU A 328 0.31 -25.06 -18.83
N VAL A 329 0.41 -24.60 -17.57
CA VAL A 329 1.09 -25.33 -16.50
C VAL A 329 0.43 -26.70 -16.26
N LYS A 330 -0.91 -26.77 -16.22
CA LYS A 330 -1.65 -28.05 -16.10
C LYS A 330 -1.37 -28.99 -17.27
N ARG A 331 -1.28 -28.46 -18.49
CA ARG A 331 -0.92 -29.21 -19.70
C ARG A 331 0.51 -29.73 -19.62
N GLU A 332 1.46 -28.91 -19.20
CA GLU A 332 2.87 -29.30 -19.03
C GLU A 332 3.03 -30.39 -17.96
N ILE A 333 2.41 -30.22 -16.80
CA ILE A 333 2.41 -31.22 -15.71
C ILE A 333 1.83 -32.56 -16.20
N SER A 334 0.69 -32.51 -16.90
CA SER A 334 0.04 -33.71 -17.46
C SER A 334 0.94 -34.42 -18.48
N SER A 335 1.63 -33.66 -19.34
CA SER A 335 2.60 -34.18 -20.31
C SER A 335 3.79 -34.84 -19.61
N ARG A 336 4.33 -34.22 -18.56
CA ARG A 336 5.43 -34.76 -17.76
C ARG A 336 5.05 -36.08 -17.08
N ILE A 337 3.89 -36.14 -16.43
CA ILE A 337 3.36 -37.35 -15.79
C ILE A 337 3.15 -38.46 -16.83
N ARG A 338 2.59 -38.12 -18.00
CA ARG A 338 2.39 -39.09 -19.10
C ARG A 338 3.73 -39.66 -19.59
N LYS A 339 4.75 -38.83 -19.79
CA LYS A 339 6.10 -39.28 -20.19
C LYS A 339 6.74 -40.19 -19.14
N GLN A 340 6.66 -39.83 -17.86
CA GLN A 340 7.15 -40.67 -16.77
C GLN A 340 6.45 -42.03 -16.71
N ASN A 341 5.12 -42.04 -16.86
CA ASN A 341 4.35 -43.29 -16.89
C ASN A 341 4.71 -44.17 -18.09
N ILE A 342 4.95 -43.59 -19.26
CA ILE A 342 5.42 -44.32 -20.44
C ILE A 342 6.80 -44.91 -20.20
N ASP A 343 7.74 -44.14 -19.66
CA ASP A 343 9.10 -44.61 -19.36
C ASP A 343 9.08 -45.74 -18.32
N LEU A 344 8.30 -45.60 -17.24
CA LEU A 344 8.14 -46.66 -16.24
C LEU A 344 7.55 -47.93 -16.85
N ARG A 345 6.49 -47.83 -17.65
CA ARG A 345 5.90 -48.99 -18.34
C ARG A 345 6.89 -49.64 -19.30
N PHE A 346 7.65 -48.85 -20.04
CA PHE A 346 8.67 -49.35 -20.96
C PHE A 346 9.81 -50.07 -20.24
N ARG A 347 10.30 -49.51 -19.11
CA ARG A 347 11.30 -50.16 -18.26
C ARG A 347 10.79 -51.47 -17.66
N SER A 348 9.55 -51.47 -17.14
CA SER A 348 8.92 -52.69 -16.61
C SER A 348 8.82 -53.76 -17.70
N TRP A 349 8.36 -53.39 -18.89
CA TRP A 349 8.30 -54.29 -20.04
C TRP A 349 9.69 -54.82 -20.43
N LEU A 350 10.71 -53.97 -20.52
CA LEU A 350 12.10 -54.40 -20.82
C LEU A 350 12.66 -55.38 -19.78
N ILE A 351 12.37 -55.16 -18.50
CA ILE A 351 12.80 -56.06 -17.41
C ILE A 351 12.12 -57.43 -17.57
N GLU A 352 10.83 -57.45 -17.91
CA GLU A 352 10.06 -58.67 -18.13
C GLU A 352 10.61 -59.47 -19.33
N GLN A 353 10.86 -58.79 -20.47
CA GLN A 353 11.47 -59.41 -21.64
C GLN A 353 12.86 -60.01 -21.34
N ARG A 354 13.70 -59.32 -20.56
CA ARG A 354 15.01 -59.85 -20.15
C ARG A 354 14.89 -61.10 -19.28
N LYS A 355 13.89 -61.15 -18.40
CA LYS A 355 13.63 -62.34 -17.57
C LYS A 355 13.18 -63.52 -18.44
N ASP A 356 12.31 -63.30 -19.41
CA ASP A 356 11.82 -64.34 -20.31
C ASP A 356 12.96 -64.94 -21.14
N ILE A 357 13.80 -64.09 -21.76
CA ILE A 357 14.98 -64.53 -22.52
C ILE A 357 15.96 -65.30 -21.61
N SER A 358 16.19 -64.83 -20.38
CA SER A 358 17.05 -65.51 -19.42
C SER A 358 16.50 -66.88 -19.02
N ASN A 359 15.18 -66.99 -18.82
CA ASN A 359 14.51 -68.24 -18.49
C ASN A 359 14.54 -69.23 -19.65
N GLU A 360 14.30 -68.74 -20.87
CA GLU A 360 14.38 -69.55 -22.09
C GLU A 360 15.81 -70.07 -22.33
N SER A 361 16.82 -69.19 -22.18
CA SER A 361 18.23 -69.57 -22.27
C SER A 361 18.62 -70.60 -21.20
N ARG A 362 18.14 -70.44 -19.96
CA ARG A 362 18.35 -71.40 -18.87
C ARG A 362 17.70 -72.75 -19.17
N ASN A 363 16.48 -72.76 -19.71
CA ASN A 363 15.79 -73.98 -20.12
C ASN A 363 16.50 -74.69 -21.26
N LEU A 364 17.00 -73.96 -22.26
CA LEU A 364 17.81 -74.53 -23.35
C LEU A 364 19.10 -75.17 -22.81
N TYR A 365 19.81 -74.49 -21.90
CA TYR A 365 21.01 -75.03 -21.26
C TYR A 365 20.72 -76.32 -20.47
N LEU A 366 19.63 -76.36 -19.71
CA LEU A 366 19.22 -77.55 -18.96
C LEU A 366 18.86 -78.72 -19.89
N LYS A 367 18.17 -78.46 -21.00
CA LYS A 367 17.87 -79.49 -22.02
C LYS A 367 19.13 -80.06 -22.67
N LEU A 368 20.08 -79.19 -23.07
CA LEU A 368 21.37 -79.60 -23.64
C LEU A 368 22.19 -80.45 -22.64
N ARG A 369 22.22 -80.04 -21.37
CA ARG A 369 22.92 -80.79 -20.31
C ARG A 369 22.29 -82.16 -20.06
N ALA A 370 20.96 -82.25 -20.02
CA ALA A 370 20.26 -83.52 -19.86
C ALA A 370 20.54 -84.47 -21.02
N SER A 371 20.49 -83.98 -22.26
CA SER A 371 20.80 -84.78 -23.46
C SER A 371 22.23 -85.33 -23.46
N ARG A 372 23.19 -84.60 -22.89
CA ARG A 372 24.60 -85.02 -22.85
C ARG A 372 24.89 -86.06 -21.76
N ASN A 373 24.04 -86.14 -20.73
CA ASN A 373 24.17 -87.14 -19.66
C ASN A 373 23.42 -88.45 -19.96
N SER A 374 22.61 -88.49 -21.02
CA SER A 374 21.84 -89.67 -21.46
C SER A 374 22.45 -90.40 -22.66
N ALA A 375 23.54 -89.87 -23.22
CA ALA A 375 24.39 -90.52 -24.22
C ALA A 375 25.70 -90.93 -23.55
#